data_AF-A0A8D2BVH0-F1
#
_entry.id   AF-A0A8D2BVH0-F1
#
_cell.length_a   1.000
_cell.length_b   1.000
_cell.length_c   1.000
_cell.angle_alpha   90.00
_cell.angle_beta   90.00
_cell.angle_gamma   90.00
#
_symmetry.space_group_name_H-M   'P 1'
#
loop_
_entity.id
_entity.type
_entity.pdbx_description
1 polymer ?
#
loop_
_entity_poly.entity_id
_entity_poly.type
_entity_poly.pdbx_seq_one_letter_code
_entity_poly.pdbx_strand_id
1 'polypeptide(L)'
;MKQLPVLEPGDKPRKATWYTLTPTGDSPCARVGHSCSYLPPVGDSKRGKVFIAGGANPNRSFSDVHTMDLETRTWTMPEVTSPPPSPRTFHTSSAAIGNQLYVFGGGERGAQPVQDVKLHVFDANTLTWSQPETLGEPPSPRHGHVMVAAGTKLFIHGGLAGDKFYDDLHCIDISDMKWQKLSPTGAAPTGCAAHSAVTVGKHVYIFGGMTPTGALDTMYQYHIEKQHWTLLKFDSFLPPGRLDHAMCIIPWAERCTSEKNSNSAVLNCDAEKGNSTEKGVTQDDDSQERQSDTLLCFVFGGMNTEGEIYNDCIVTVVD
;
A
#
# COMPACT_ATOMS: atom_id res chain seq x y z
N MET A 1 -13.09 25.99 5.63
CA MET A 1 -12.83 24.53 5.58
C MET A 1 -14.05 23.82 6.15
N LYS A 2 -14.61 22.84 5.43
CA LYS A 2 -15.62 21.95 6.02
C LYS A 2 -14.90 21.03 7.00
N GLN A 3 -15.32 20.99 8.27
CA GLN A 3 -14.80 20.01 9.22
C GLN A 3 -15.34 18.63 8.85
N LEU A 4 -14.46 17.63 8.80
CA LEU A 4 -14.86 16.24 8.62
C LEU A 4 -15.56 15.75 9.90
N PRO A 5 -16.57 14.87 9.80
CA PRO A 5 -17.17 14.23 10.98
C PRO A 5 -16.10 13.44 11.75
N VAL A 6 -16.13 13.50 13.08
CA VAL A 6 -15.29 12.64 13.92
C VAL A 6 -15.93 11.25 13.97
N LEU A 7 -15.14 10.20 13.75
CA LEU A 7 -15.59 8.82 13.89
C LEU A 7 -15.30 8.34 15.32
N GLU A 8 -16.33 8.15 16.13
CA GLU A 8 -16.23 7.74 17.52
C GLU A 8 -16.20 6.20 17.68
N PRO A 9 -15.72 5.67 18.83
CA PRO A 9 -15.76 4.23 19.10
C PRO A 9 -17.20 3.69 19.06
N GLY A 10 -17.42 2.66 18.25
CA GLY A 10 -18.76 2.05 18.07
C GLY A 10 -19.58 2.61 16.90
N ASP A 11 -19.13 3.70 16.27
CA ASP A 11 -19.78 4.24 15.09
C ASP A 11 -19.77 3.24 13.92
N LYS A 12 -20.84 3.25 13.14
CA LYS A 12 -20.93 2.54 11.86
C LYS A 12 -20.61 3.53 10.73
N PRO A 13 -19.37 3.54 10.20
CA PRO A 13 -18.98 4.47 9.15
C PRO A 13 -19.82 4.23 7.89
N ARG A 14 -20.16 5.32 7.19
CA ARG A 14 -20.84 5.26 5.91
C ARG A 14 -19.82 5.06 4.79
N LYS A 15 -20.19 4.29 3.77
CA LYS A 15 -19.39 4.16 2.56
C LYS A 15 -19.12 5.55 1.95
N ALA A 16 -17.93 5.74 1.41
CA ALA A 16 -17.49 6.98 0.75
C ALA A 16 -17.62 8.26 1.60
N THR A 17 -17.51 8.15 2.93
CA THR A 17 -17.48 9.31 3.84
C THR A 17 -16.11 9.43 4.49
N TRP A 18 -15.49 10.61 4.38
CA TRP A 18 -14.26 10.93 5.09
C TRP A 18 -14.55 11.26 6.55
N TYR A 19 -13.76 10.69 7.46
CA TYR A 19 -13.87 10.93 8.88
C TYR A 19 -12.52 11.36 9.45
N THR A 20 -12.57 12.16 10.53
CA THR A 20 -11.41 12.39 11.38
C THR A 20 -11.42 11.36 12.50
N LEU A 21 -10.27 10.73 12.75
CA LEU A 21 -10.03 10.01 13.99
C LEU A 21 -9.27 10.94 14.94
N THR A 22 -9.64 10.96 16.22
CA THR A 22 -8.91 11.69 17.27
C THR A 22 -8.36 10.71 18.29
N PRO A 23 -7.28 9.96 17.96
CA PRO A 23 -6.68 9.02 18.89
C PRO A 23 -6.07 9.79 20.07
N THR A 24 -6.07 9.16 21.24
CA THR A 24 -5.43 9.69 22.45
C THR A 24 -3.99 9.15 22.59
N GLY A 25 -3.24 9.57 23.61
CA GLY A 25 -1.91 9.04 23.91
C GLY A 25 -0.74 9.76 23.21
N ASP A 26 0.40 9.08 23.13
CA ASP A 26 1.69 9.64 22.68
C ASP A 26 1.79 9.71 21.16
N SER A 27 0.99 10.59 20.56
CA SER A 27 0.94 10.77 19.11
C SER A 27 2.23 11.37 18.54
N PRO A 28 2.65 10.97 17.33
CA PRO A 28 3.73 11.66 16.63
C PRO A 28 3.36 13.12 16.36
N CYS A 29 4.34 14.02 16.47
CA CYS A 29 4.16 15.40 16.00
C CYS A 29 3.96 15.45 14.46
N ALA A 30 3.41 16.57 13.98
CA ALA A 30 3.25 16.83 12.55
C ALA A 30 4.59 16.67 11.81
N ARG A 31 4.62 15.78 10.81
CA ARG A 31 5.82 15.38 10.07
C ARG A 31 5.47 14.87 8.68
N VAL A 32 6.44 14.92 7.77
CA VAL A 32 6.34 14.42 6.40
C VAL A 32 7.35 13.30 6.16
N GLY A 33 7.12 12.51 5.10
CA GLY A 33 8.06 11.48 4.67
C GLY A 33 8.31 10.39 5.71
N HIS A 34 7.37 10.16 6.63
CA HIS A 34 7.43 9.05 7.58
C HIS A 34 6.97 7.76 6.90
N SER A 35 7.54 6.64 7.30
CA SER A 35 7.03 5.33 6.91
C SER A 35 5.76 5.04 7.68
N CYS A 36 4.73 4.53 7.01
CA CYS A 36 3.47 4.11 7.64
C CYS A 36 3.13 2.68 7.21
N SER A 37 2.84 1.80 8.16
CA SER A 37 2.49 0.40 7.86
C SER A 37 1.38 -0.10 8.78
N TYR A 38 0.47 -0.89 8.21
CA TYR A 38 -0.56 -1.60 8.96
C TYR A 38 -0.08 -3.01 9.29
N LEU A 39 -0.14 -3.38 10.57
CA LEU A 39 0.01 -4.75 11.01
C LEU A 39 -1.38 -5.35 11.28
N PRO A 40 -1.74 -6.47 10.65
CA PRO A 40 -3.00 -7.14 10.93
C PRO A 40 -3.05 -7.61 12.39
N PRO A 41 -4.26 -7.81 12.95
CA PRO A 41 -4.39 -8.32 14.31
C PRO A 41 -3.68 -9.67 14.48
N VAL A 42 -2.96 -9.82 15.60
CA VAL A 42 -2.30 -11.06 16.02
C VAL A 42 -2.93 -11.53 17.32
N GLY A 43 -3.21 -12.83 17.44
CA GLY A 43 -3.85 -13.41 18.62
C GLY A 43 -5.31 -13.00 18.78
N ASP A 44 -5.70 -12.59 20.00
CA ASP A 44 -7.10 -12.30 20.35
C ASP A 44 -7.58 -10.89 19.96
N SER A 45 -6.70 -10.02 19.45
CA SER A 45 -7.11 -8.66 19.07
C SER A 45 -8.01 -8.69 17.83
N LYS A 46 -9.04 -7.84 17.83
CA LYS A 46 -10.00 -7.77 16.73
C LYS A 46 -9.59 -6.79 15.63
N ARG A 47 -8.64 -5.90 15.92
CA ARG A 47 -8.18 -4.86 15.00
C ARG A 47 -6.65 -4.79 15.01
N GLY A 48 -6.09 -4.45 13.86
CA GLY A 48 -4.64 -4.35 13.70
C GLY A 48 -4.05 -3.10 14.36
N LYS A 49 -2.77 -2.87 14.11
CA LYS A 49 -2.04 -1.69 14.58
C LYS A 49 -1.48 -0.91 13.39
N VAL A 50 -1.32 0.40 13.55
CA VAL A 50 -0.61 1.25 12.58
C VAL A 50 0.72 1.66 13.18
N PHE A 51 1.80 1.54 12.42
CA PHE A 51 3.13 1.97 12.80
C PHE A 51 3.53 3.17 11.98
N ILE A 52 4.13 4.15 12.65
CA ILE A 52 4.80 5.28 12.04
C ILE A 52 6.28 5.23 12.45
N ALA A 53 7.18 5.20 11.47
CA ALA A 53 8.62 5.22 11.72
C ALA A 53 9.28 6.41 11.01
N GLY A 54 10.07 7.18 11.76
CA GLY A 54 10.89 8.28 11.25
C GLY A 54 10.09 9.46 10.67
N GLY A 55 10.55 9.98 9.55
CA GLY A 55 10.05 11.20 8.92
C GLY A 55 10.81 12.45 9.34
N ALA A 56 10.32 13.62 8.94
CA ALA A 56 10.93 14.90 9.28
C ALA A 56 9.90 16.00 9.47
N ASN A 57 10.31 17.03 10.21
CA ASN A 57 9.67 18.33 10.25
C ASN A 57 10.71 19.40 9.86
N PRO A 58 10.34 20.69 9.80
CA PRO A 58 11.28 21.74 9.41
C PRO A 58 12.55 21.84 10.28
N ASN A 59 12.55 21.26 11.48
CA ASN A 59 13.64 21.38 12.45
C ASN A 59 14.55 20.14 12.49
N ARG A 60 14.03 18.93 12.22
CA ARG A 60 14.82 17.68 12.31
C ARG A 60 14.20 16.50 11.56
N SER A 61 15.04 15.49 11.31
CA SER A 61 14.62 14.13 10.98
C SER A 61 14.46 13.29 12.25
N PHE A 62 13.61 12.26 12.19
CA PHE A 62 13.28 11.40 13.32
C PHE A 62 13.74 9.96 13.07
N SER A 63 14.00 9.23 14.16
CA SER A 63 14.24 7.79 14.20
C SER A 63 13.32 7.08 15.21
N ASP A 64 12.28 7.79 15.68
CA ASP A 64 11.28 7.26 16.61
C ASP A 64 10.32 6.30 15.89
N VAL A 65 9.64 5.48 16.69
CA VAL A 65 8.55 4.61 16.25
C VAL A 65 7.35 4.94 17.11
N HIS A 66 6.21 5.17 16.46
CA HIS A 66 4.91 5.32 17.12
C HIS A 66 3.98 4.21 16.65
N THR A 67 3.18 3.70 17.57
CA THR A 67 2.19 2.65 17.29
C THR A 67 0.81 3.14 17.68
N MET A 68 -0.17 3.03 16.78
CA MET A 68 -1.58 3.23 17.09
C MET A 68 -2.28 1.89 17.14
N ASP A 69 -2.84 1.56 18.29
CA ASP A 69 -3.74 0.43 18.44
C ASP A 69 -5.12 0.82 17.90
N LEU A 70 -5.62 0.13 16.86
CA LEU A 70 -6.89 0.49 16.21
C LEU A 70 -8.12 0.01 16.99
N GLU A 71 -7.95 -0.84 17.99
CA GLU A 71 -9.02 -1.29 18.88
C GLU A 71 -9.31 -0.23 19.93
N THR A 72 -8.28 0.23 20.62
CA THR A 72 -8.36 1.27 21.65
C THR A 72 -8.26 2.69 21.09
N ARG A 73 -7.78 2.84 19.85
CA ARG A 73 -7.50 4.14 19.19
C ARG A 73 -6.57 5.01 20.04
N THR A 74 -5.50 4.39 20.54
CA THR A 74 -4.51 5.04 21.39
C THR A 74 -3.14 4.94 20.73
N TRP A 75 -2.43 6.07 20.66
CA TRP A 75 -1.02 6.13 20.31
C TRP A 75 -0.16 5.76 21.50
N THR A 76 0.87 4.97 21.23
CA THR A 76 1.95 4.69 22.17
C THR A 76 3.29 4.94 21.47
N MET A 77 4.24 5.48 22.24
CA MET A 77 5.64 5.50 21.87
C MET A 77 6.32 4.35 22.62
N PRO A 78 6.47 3.16 22.01
CA PRO A 78 7.04 2.02 22.70
C PRO A 78 8.45 2.34 23.22
N GLU A 79 8.78 1.82 24.41
CA GLU A 79 10.14 1.88 24.93
C GLU A 79 11.01 0.88 24.15
N VAL A 80 11.67 1.40 23.11
CA VAL A 80 12.58 0.64 22.28
C VAL A 80 13.96 0.64 22.92
N THR A 81 14.38 -0.52 23.46
CA THR A 81 15.66 -0.67 24.19
C THR A 81 16.85 -0.97 23.27
N SER A 82 16.57 -1.42 22.05
CA SER A 82 17.56 -1.63 20.99
C SER A 82 17.89 -0.33 20.25
N PRO A 83 19.13 -0.12 19.78
CA PRO A 83 19.47 1.05 18.96
C PRO A 83 18.64 1.11 17.67
N PRO A 84 17.92 2.22 17.40
CA PRO A 84 17.22 2.41 16.14
C PRO A 84 18.18 2.71 14.98
N PRO A 85 17.73 2.63 13.73
CA PRO A 85 18.46 3.18 12.60
C PRO A 85 18.74 4.68 12.79
N SER A 86 19.75 5.19 12.09
CA SER A 86 19.97 6.63 11.97
C SER A 86 18.70 7.37 11.50
N PRO A 87 18.47 8.61 11.95
CA PRO A 87 17.32 9.42 11.52
C PRO A 87 17.22 9.48 9.99
N ARG A 88 16.02 9.20 9.47
CA ARG A 88 15.79 9.07 8.03
C ARG A 88 14.39 9.50 7.62
N THR A 89 14.27 9.89 6.35
CA THR A 89 13.05 10.41 5.72
C THR A 89 12.73 9.64 4.43
N PHE A 90 11.57 9.97 3.84
CA PHE A 90 10.94 9.37 2.65
C PHE A 90 10.09 8.13 2.95
N HIS A 91 8.79 8.28 2.73
CA HIS A 91 7.68 7.48 3.24
C HIS A 91 7.60 6.06 2.67
N THR A 92 8.21 5.83 1.51
CA THR A 92 8.17 4.56 0.77
C THR A 92 9.40 3.67 0.96
N SER A 93 10.29 4.00 1.90
CA SER A 93 11.54 3.26 2.18
C SER A 93 11.38 2.08 3.16
N SER A 94 10.14 1.61 3.37
CA SER A 94 9.85 0.50 4.25
C SER A 94 8.68 -0.36 3.77
N ALA A 95 8.64 -1.60 4.26
CA ALA A 95 7.53 -2.52 4.05
C ALA A 95 7.38 -3.47 5.25
N ALA A 96 6.15 -3.92 5.49
CA ALA A 96 5.87 -4.88 6.55
C ALA A 96 5.65 -6.30 6.00
N ILE A 97 6.24 -7.30 6.67
CA ILE A 97 5.92 -8.72 6.46
C ILE A 97 5.61 -9.35 7.83
N GLY A 98 4.40 -9.89 7.96
CA GLY A 98 3.93 -10.43 9.24
C GLY A 98 3.89 -9.32 10.29
N ASN A 99 4.68 -9.48 11.36
CA ASN A 99 4.78 -8.53 12.46
C ASN A 99 6.10 -7.71 12.46
N GLN A 100 6.83 -7.76 11.35
CA GLN A 100 8.12 -7.10 11.21
C GLN A 100 8.04 -5.97 10.19
N LEU A 101 8.57 -4.81 10.55
CA LEU A 101 8.76 -3.67 9.67
C LEU A 101 10.21 -3.67 9.18
N TYR A 102 10.40 -3.70 7.87
CA TYR A 102 11.68 -3.67 7.21
C TYR A 102 11.94 -2.27 6.66
N VAL A 103 13.13 -1.73 6.93
CA VAL A 103 13.52 -0.37 6.53
C VAL A 103 14.88 -0.43 5.82
N PHE A 104 14.97 0.19 4.64
CA PHE A 104 16.19 0.22 3.85
C PHE A 104 16.39 1.60 3.22
N GLY A 105 17.62 2.14 3.26
CA GLY A 105 17.92 3.45 2.69
C GLY A 105 17.11 4.59 3.34
N GLY A 106 16.75 5.59 2.54
CA GLY A 106 16.05 6.80 2.98
C GLY A 106 16.89 8.06 2.82
N GLY A 107 16.33 9.21 3.18
CA GLY A 107 17.00 10.51 3.11
C GLY A 107 17.53 10.96 4.47
N GLU A 108 18.65 11.68 4.47
CA GLU A 108 19.21 12.31 5.66
C GLU A 108 18.80 13.79 5.73
N ARG A 109 19.71 14.72 5.37
CA ARG A 109 19.48 16.16 5.35
C ARG A 109 19.30 16.63 3.91
N GLY A 110 18.11 17.15 3.60
CA GLY A 110 17.74 17.55 2.25
C GLY A 110 17.57 16.32 1.33
N ALA A 111 18.06 16.42 0.10
CA ALA A 111 17.97 15.36 -0.92
C ALA A 111 19.19 14.39 -0.89
N GLN A 112 19.92 14.30 0.22
CA GLN A 112 21.04 13.36 0.33
C GLN A 112 20.57 12.03 0.91
N PRO A 113 20.94 10.88 0.30
CA PRO A 113 20.60 9.58 0.84
C PRO A 113 21.42 9.27 2.09
N VAL A 114 20.83 8.51 3.01
CA VAL A 114 21.60 7.87 4.08
C VAL A 114 22.62 6.91 3.47
N GLN A 115 23.86 6.95 3.95
CA GLN A 115 24.95 6.09 3.45
C GLN A 115 24.89 4.66 3.99
N ASP A 116 24.00 4.42 4.94
CA ASP A 116 23.76 3.13 5.56
C ASP A 116 23.01 2.20 4.60
N VAL A 117 23.72 1.16 4.15
CA VAL A 117 23.23 0.13 3.22
C VAL A 117 22.68 -1.11 3.94
N LYS A 118 22.51 -1.07 5.27
CA LYS A 118 21.96 -2.19 6.02
C LYS A 118 20.44 -2.22 5.95
N LEU A 119 19.88 -3.43 5.96
CA LEU A 119 18.47 -3.67 6.22
C LEU A 119 18.23 -3.59 7.74
N HIS A 120 17.29 -2.76 8.16
CA HIS A 120 16.86 -2.67 9.56
C HIS A 120 15.50 -3.32 9.72
N VAL A 121 15.34 -4.11 10.77
CA VAL A 121 14.10 -4.83 11.04
C VAL A 121 13.60 -4.48 12.43
N PHE A 122 12.41 -3.91 12.50
CA PHE A 122 11.70 -3.69 13.76
C PHE A 122 10.69 -4.80 13.97
N ASP A 123 10.86 -5.59 15.03
CA ASP A 123 9.89 -6.59 15.46
C ASP A 123 8.88 -5.95 16.41
N ALA A 124 7.62 -5.91 16.02
CA ALA A 124 6.57 -5.27 16.81
C ALA A 124 6.08 -6.11 18.01
N ASN A 125 6.50 -7.37 18.15
CA ASN A 125 6.17 -8.24 19.29
C ASN A 125 7.14 -7.94 20.43
N THR A 126 8.43 -7.86 20.11
CA THR A 126 9.50 -7.58 21.08
C THR A 126 9.77 -6.10 21.23
N LEU A 127 9.28 -5.26 20.30
CA LEU A 127 9.53 -3.83 20.22
C LEU A 127 11.03 -3.51 20.09
N THR A 128 11.74 -4.32 19.29
CA THR A 128 13.19 -4.19 19.10
C THR A 128 13.59 -4.09 17.64
N TRP A 129 14.58 -3.25 17.37
CA TRP A 129 15.35 -3.19 16.14
C TRP A 129 16.44 -4.26 16.11
N SER A 130 16.67 -4.79 14.92
CA SER A 130 17.78 -5.67 14.59
C SER A 130 18.35 -5.34 13.20
N GLN A 131 19.58 -5.80 12.96
CA GLN A 131 20.27 -5.69 11.67
C GLN A 131 20.67 -7.11 11.24
N PRO A 132 19.80 -7.83 10.53
CA PRO A 132 20.15 -9.17 10.05
C PRO A 132 21.35 -9.09 9.10
N GLU A 133 22.20 -10.11 9.15
CA GLU A 133 23.23 -10.27 8.12
C GLU A 133 22.55 -10.56 6.78
N THR A 134 22.95 -9.83 5.74
CA THR A 134 22.44 -10.02 4.39
C THR A 134 23.54 -10.47 3.45
N LEU A 135 23.18 -11.32 2.49
CA LEU A 135 24.07 -11.80 1.43
C LEU A 135 23.78 -11.08 0.11
N GLY A 136 24.73 -11.14 -0.82
CA GLY A 136 24.60 -10.47 -2.12
C GLY A 136 24.82 -8.96 -2.05
N GLU A 137 24.60 -8.29 -3.17
CA GLU A 137 24.84 -6.85 -3.32
C GLU A 137 23.54 -6.06 -3.09
N PRO A 138 23.43 -5.26 -2.00
CA PRO A 138 22.28 -4.41 -1.79
C PRO A 138 22.25 -3.26 -2.81
N PRO A 139 21.08 -2.60 -2.99
CA PRO A 139 21.02 -1.35 -3.74
C PRO A 139 21.97 -0.29 -3.16
N SER A 140 22.52 0.55 -4.03
CA SER A 140 23.29 1.72 -3.61
C SER A 140 22.46 2.68 -2.74
N PRO A 141 23.09 3.48 -1.85
CA PRO A 141 22.44 4.55 -1.09
C PRO A 141 21.51 5.40 -1.96
N ARG A 142 20.26 5.52 -1.54
CA ARG A 142 19.19 6.20 -2.29
C ARG A 142 18.04 6.62 -1.39
N HIS A 143 17.33 7.67 -1.79
CA HIS A 143 16.10 8.13 -1.15
C HIS A 143 14.95 8.22 -2.17
N GLY A 144 13.70 8.35 -1.72
CA GLY A 144 12.54 8.42 -2.60
C GLY A 144 12.30 7.17 -3.47
N HIS A 145 12.92 6.03 -3.14
CA HIS A 145 12.64 4.75 -3.75
C HIS A 145 11.37 4.15 -3.12
N VAL A 146 10.76 3.17 -3.78
CA VAL A 146 9.70 2.36 -3.15
C VAL A 146 10.26 1.04 -2.65
N MET A 147 9.69 0.58 -1.54
CA MET A 147 9.89 -0.74 -0.96
C MET A 147 8.52 -1.36 -0.70
N VAL A 148 8.24 -2.54 -1.25
CA VAL A 148 6.96 -3.24 -1.06
C VAL A 148 7.17 -4.72 -0.79
N ALA A 149 6.27 -5.30 0.02
CA ALA A 149 6.27 -6.71 0.35
C ALA A 149 5.33 -7.52 -0.56
N ALA A 150 5.81 -8.65 -1.08
CA ALA A 150 4.99 -9.67 -1.74
C ALA A 150 5.39 -11.06 -1.24
N GLY A 151 4.52 -11.69 -0.45
CA GLY A 151 4.87 -12.93 0.25
C GLY A 151 6.04 -12.71 1.21
N THR A 152 7.14 -13.44 1.02
CA THR A 152 8.38 -13.33 1.81
C THR A 152 9.40 -12.37 1.17
N LYS A 153 9.09 -11.78 0.03
CA LYS A 153 10.03 -10.95 -0.73
C LYS A 153 9.75 -9.47 -0.53
N LEU A 154 10.81 -8.70 -0.40
CA LEU A 154 10.79 -7.24 -0.40
C LEU A 154 11.37 -6.75 -1.73
N PHE A 155 10.60 -5.98 -2.47
CA PHE A 155 10.99 -5.39 -3.75
C PHE A 155 11.32 -3.92 -3.58
N ILE A 156 12.47 -3.50 -4.12
CA ILE A 156 12.96 -2.12 -4.07
C ILE A 156 13.08 -1.61 -5.50
N HIS A 157 12.42 -0.50 -5.83
CA HIS A 157 12.51 0.12 -7.16
C HIS A 157 12.83 1.61 -7.10
N GLY A 158 13.71 2.02 -8.00
CA GLY A 158 14.05 3.41 -8.28
C GLY A 158 14.72 4.14 -7.12
N GLY A 159 14.41 5.43 -7.00
CA GLY A 159 15.01 6.36 -6.04
C GLY A 159 15.99 7.34 -6.69
N LEU A 160 16.57 8.20 -5.85
CA LEU A 160 17.50 9.26 -6.23
C LEU A 160 18.75 9.25 -5.35
N ALA A 161 19.90 9.53 -5.94
CA ALA A 161 21.13 9.91 -5.24
C ALA A 161 21.93 10.93 -6.07
N GLY A 162 22.13 12.13 -5.54
CA GLY A 162 22.69 13.24 -6.32
C GLY A 162 21.78 13.54 -7.52
N ASP A 163 22.34 13.50 -8.73
CA ASP A 163 21.59 13.71 -9.98
C ASP A 163 21.11 12.41 -10.64
N LYS A 164 21.39 11.25 -10.02
CA LYS A 164 21.07 9.95 -10.59
C LYS A 164 19.70 9.46 -10.09
N PHE A 165 18.75 9.44 -11.00
CA PHE A 165 17.50 8.69 -10.85
C PHE A 165 17.75 7.23 -11.21
N TYR A 166 17.42 6.33 -10.29
CA TYR A 166 17.57 4.89 -10.48
C TYR A 166 16.33 4.30 -11.15
N ASP A 167 16.55 3.32 -12.01
CA ASP A 167 15.56 2.51 -12.74
C ASP A 167 15.67 1.00 -12.41
N ASP A 168 16.57 0.65 -11.47
CA ASP A 168 16.82 -0.74 -11.12
C ASP A 168 15.77 -1.29 -10.14
N LEU A 169 15.49 -2.59 -10.31
CA LEU A 169 14.64 -3.37 -9.42
C LEU A 169 15.52 -4.37 -8.65
N HIS A 170 15.43 -4.33 -7.33
CA HIS A 170 16.08 -5.30 -6.45
C HIS A 170 15.03 -6.07 -5.65
N CYS A 171 15.42 -7.26 -5.21
CA CYS A 171 14.62 -8.10 -4.34
C CYS A 171 15.49 -8.71 -3.24
N ILE A 172 14.96 -8.84 -2.04
CA ILE A 172 15.51 -9.68 -0.97
C ILE A 172 14.41 -10.60 -0.44
N ASP A 173 14.72 -11.88 -0.29
CA ASP A 173 13.81 -12.85 0.35
C ASP A 173 14.15 -12.94 1.84
N ILE A 174 13.17 -12.76 2.72
CA ILE A 174 13.42 -12.79 4.16
C ILE A 174 13.74 -14.21 4.68
N SER A 175 13.52 -15.25 3.86
CA SER A 175 13.86 -16.63 4.24
C SER A 175 15.36 -16.92 4.17
N ASP A 176 16.10 -16.23 3.29
CA ASP A 176 17.53 -16.44 3.08
C ASP A 176 18.39 -15.16 3.21
N MET A 177 17.72 -14.00 3.40
CA MET A 177 18.33 -12.68 3.53
C MET A 177 19.31 -12.33 2.39
N LYS A 178 19.03 -12.79 1.17
CA LYS A 178 19.89 -12.57 0.01
C LYS A 178 19.35 -11.53 -0.96
N TRP A 179 20.09 -10.45 -1.14
CA TRP A 179 19.85 -9.43 -2.16
C TRP A 179 20.09 -9.97 -3.58
N GLN A 180 19.20 -9.59 -4.48
CA GLN A 180 19.26 -9.90 -5.90
C GLN A 180 18.85 -8.68 -6.71
N LYS A 181 19.75 -8.20 -7.57
CA LYS A 181 19.38 -7.26 -8.63
C LYS A 181 18.64 -8.03 -9.72
N LEU A 182 17.41 -7.66 -9.99
CA LEU A 182 16.58 -8.28 -11.01
C LEU A 182 16.87 -7.64 -12.37
N SER A 183 16.67 -8.41 -13.44
CA SER A 183 16.73 -7.93 -14.83
C SER A 183 15.42 -8.24 -15.54
N PRO A 184 14.33 -7.54 -15.21
CA PRO A 184 13.03 -7.80 -15.80
C PRO A 184 13.02 -7.57 -17.31
N THR A 185 12.17 -8.32 -18.00
CA THR A 185 11.85 -8.08 -19.42
C THR A 185 10.66 -7.13 -19.56
N GLY A 186 10.35 -6.70 -20.78
CA GLY A 186 9.15 -5.90 -21.07
C GLY A 186 9.39 -4.39 -21.00
N ALA A 187 8.32 -3.64 -20.73
CA ALA A 187 8.31 -2.19 -20.71
C ALA A 187 8.75 -1.67 -19.33
N ALA A 188 10.05 -1.71 -19.06
CA ALA A 188 10.60 -1.25 -17.79
C ALA A 188 10.33 0.27 -17.58
N PRO A 189 10.01 0.69 -16.35
CA PRO A 189 9.90 2.11 -16.01
C PRO A 189 11.21 2.85 -16.22
N THR A 190 11.13 4.15 -16.55
CA THR A 190 12.31 5.03 -16.50
C THR A 190 12.74 5.24 -15.05
N GLY A 191 13.99 5.68 -14.86
CA GLY A 191 14.48 6.00 -13.53
C GLY A 191 13.69 7.14 -12.90
N CYS A 192 13.18 6.91 -11.69
CA CYS A 192 12.29 7.86 -11.00
C CYS A 192 12.44 7.79 -9.48
N ALA A 193 11.98 8.85 -8.80
CA ALA A 193 11.92 8.92 -7.33
C ALA A 193 10.58 9.51 -6.88
N ALA A 194 10.27 9.40 -5.59
CA ALA A 194 9.03 9.90 -4.96
C ALA A 194 7.74 9.35 -5.62
N HIS A 195 7.82 8.15 -6.20
CA HIS A 195 6.69 7.38 -6.70
C HIS A 195 6.08 6.54 -5.57
N SER A 196 4.86 6.04 -5.77
CA SER A 196 4.24 5.09 -4.86
C SER A 196 4.14 3.70 -5.48
N ALA A 197 4.02 2.70 -4.61
CA ALA A 197 3.86 1.31 -5.01
C ALA A 197 2.91 0.56 -4.09
N VAL A 198 2.22 -0.43 -4.64
CA VAL A 198 1.37 -1.37 -3.92
C VAL A 198 1.56 -2.78 -4.47
N THR A 199 1.31 -3.79 -3.64
CA THR A 199 1.34 -5.19 -4.07
C THR A 199 -0.06 -5.79 -3.99
N VAL A 200 -0.45 -6.51 -5.03
CA VAL A 200 -1.69 -7.28 -5.10
C VAL A 200 -1.39 -8.64 -5.72
N GLY A 201 -1.68 -9.71 -4.98
CA GLY A 201 -1.44 -11.07 -5.43
C GLY A 201 0.02 -11.28 -5.85
N LYS A 202 0.24 -11.54 -7.14
CA LYS A 202 1.56 -11.81 -7.75
C LYS A 202 2.11 -10.60 -8.52
N HIS A 203 1.58 -9.41 -8.26
CA HIS A 203 1.90 -8.21 -9.00
C HIS A 203 2.35 -7.09 -8.06
N VAL A 204 3.36 -6.33 -8.49
CA VAL A 204 3.70 -5.03 -7.91
C VAL A 204 3.25 -3.96 -8.89
N TYR A 205 2.50 -2.98 -8.41
CA TYR A 205 2.08 -1.83 -9.18
C TYR A 205 2.84 -0.60 -8.70
N ILE A 206 3.37 0.19 -9.63
CA ILE A 206 4.00 1.47 -9.33
C ILE A 206 3.31 2.59 -10.12
N PHE A 207 3.19 3.78 -9.52
CA PHE A 207 2.58 4.93 -10.16
C PHE A 207 3.33 6.23 -9.84
N GLY A 208 3.45 7.06 -10.87
CA GLY A 208 3.93 8.43 -10.77
C GLY A 208 5.38 8.57 -10.34
N GLY A 209 5.66 9.57 -9.52
CA GLY A 209 6.98 10.02 -9.12
C GLY A 209 7.49 11.17 -9.97
N MET A 210 8.79 11.42 -9.89
CA MET A 210 9.47 12.48 -10.63
C MET A 210 10.73 11.98 -11.32
N THR A 211 11.07 12.68 -12.38
CA THR A 211 12.30 12.56 -13.18
C THR A 211 12.92 13.94 -13.33
N PRO A 212 14.12 14.07 -13.94
CA PRO A 212 14.68 15.39 -14.26
C PRO A 212 13.77 16.27 -15.14
N THR A 213 12.84 15.66 -15.89
CA THR A 213 11.96 16.37 -16.84
C THR A 213 10.59 16.72 -16.27
N GLY A 214 10.26 16.28 -15.05
CA GLY A 214 8.96 16.55 -14.44
C GLY A 214 8.35 15.35 -13.72
N ALA A 215 7.14 15.57 -13.22
CA ALA A 215 6.32 14.55 -12.58
C ALA A 215 5.75 13.54 -13.61
N LEU A 216 5.62 12.28 -13.20
CA LEU A 216 5.13 11.17 -14.02
C LEU A 216 3.67 10.86 -13.71
N ASP A 217 2.91 10.46 -14.74
CA ASP A 217 1.51 10.04 -14.71
C ASP A 217 1.32 8.57 -15.17
N THR A 218 2.41 7.82 -15.27
CA THR A 218 2.40 6.44 -15.80
C THR A 218 2.26 5.41 -14.68
N MET A 219 1.55 4.32 -14.98
CA MET A 219 1.38 3.16 -14.10
C MET A 219 1.99 1.92 -14.73
N TYR A 220 2.83 1.21 -13.97
CA TYR A 220 3.43 -0.04 -14.42
C TYR A 220 3.04 -1.18 -13.50
N GLN A 221 2.88 -2.36 -14.09
CA GLN A 221 2.64 -3.62 -13.40
C GLN A 221 3.85 -4.53 -13.60
N TYR A 222 4.47 -4.95 -12.50
CA TYR A 222 5.51 -5.97 -12.49
C TYR A 222 4.90 -7.33 -12.16
N HIS A 223 5.02 -8.26 -13.10
CA HIS A 223 4.66 -9.66 -12.90
C HIS A 223 5.81 -10.39 -12.20
N ILE A 224 5.64 -10.70 -10.91
CA ILE A 224 6.71 -11.24 -10.05
C ILE A 224 7.25 -12.55 -10.60
N GLU A 225 6.38 -13.49 -10.95
CA GLU A 225 6.79 -14.83 -11.42
C GLU A 225 7.45 -14.80 -12.80
N LYS A 226 6.98 -13.91 -13.68
CA LYS A 226 7.49 -13.78 -15.05
C LYS A 226 8.71 -12.86 -15.13
N GLN A 227 9.00 -12.11 -14.06
CA GLN A 227 9.95 -11.00 -14.05
C GLN A 227 9.76 -10.10 -15.28
N HIS A 228 8.55 -9.58 -15.44
CA HIS A 228 8.14 -8.83 -16.63
C HIS A 228 7.41 -7.56 -16.23
N TRP A 229 7.79 -6.43 -16.83
CA TRP A 229 7.08 -5.16 -16.68
C TRP A 229 6.10 -4.94 -17.82
N THR A 230 4.90 -4.51 -17.47
CA THR A 230 3.85 -4.08 -18.37
C THR A 230 3.51 -2.62 -18.06
N LEU A 231 3.59 -1.74 -19.06
CA LEU A 231 3.02 -0.40 -18.98
C LEU A 231 1.50 -0.53 -19.12
N LEU A 232 0.77 -0.12 -18.08
CA LEU A 232 -0.69 -0.16 -18.11
C LEU A 232 -1.24 0.97 -18.98
N LYS A 233 -2.27 0.64 -19.76
CA LYS A 233 -3.00 1.59 -20.59
C LYS A 233 -4.44 1.63 -20.10
N PHE A 234 -4.97 2.85 -19.99
CA PHE A 234 -6.31 3.10 -19.50
C PHE A 234 -7.12 3.76 -20.60
N ASP A 235 -8.39 3.36 -20.72
CA ASP A 235 -9.33 3.98 -21.68
C ASP A 235 -9.82 5.35 -21.20
N SER A 236 -9.70 5.62 -19.90
CA SER A 236 -10.01 6.90 -19.27
C SER A 236 -8.79 7.81 -19.19
N PHE A 237 -9.03 9.09 -18.87
CA PHE A 237 -7.95 10.01 -18.53
C PHE A 237 -7.13 9.50 -17.35
N LEU A 238 -5.81 9.62 -17.46
CA LEU A 238 -4.89 9.36 -16.37
C LEU A 238 -4.92 10.52 -15.36
N PRO A 239 -4.66 10.24 -14.07
CA PRO A 239 -4.32 11.29 -13.12
C PRO A 239 -3.17 12.16 -13.64
N PRO A 240 -3.16 13.48 -13.40
CA PRO A 240 -1.98 14.30 -13.65
C PRO A 240 -0.74 13.76 -12.96
N GLY A 241 0.42 14.02 -13.58
CA GLY A 241 1.70 13.54 -13.08
C GLY A 241 2.01 14.09 -11.69
N ARG A 242 2.42 13.22 -10.77
CA ARG A 242 2.53 13.55 -9.35
C ARG A 242 3.60 12.77 -8.60
N LEU A 243 4.18 13.41 -7.61
CA LEU A 243 5.15 12.85 -6.67
C LEU A 243 4.69 13.07 -5.22
N ASP A 244 5.31 12.35 -4.28
CA ASP A 244 5.03 12.41 -2.84
C ASP A 244 3.55 12.17 -2.48
N HIS A 245 2.85 11.41 -3.32
CA HIS A 245 1.49 10.94 -3.11
C HIS A 245 1.48 9.60 -2.36
N ALA A 246 0.32 9.16 -1.89
CA ALA A 246 0.14 7.85 -1.27
C ALA A 246 -0.70 6.92 -2.15
N MET A 247 -0.45 5.62 -2.07
CA MET A 247 -1.30 4.59 -2.69
C MET A 247 -1.75 3.55 -1.65
N CYS A 248 -2.99 3.07 -1.76
CA CYS A 248 -3.45 1.93 -0.98
C CYS A 248 -4.42 1.04 -1.77
N ILE A 249 -4.62 -0.20 -1.30
CA ILE A 249 -5.56 -1.16 -1.84
C ILE A 249 -6.66 -1.41 -0.82
N ILE A 250 -7.91 -1.42 -1.28
CA ILE A 250 -9.08 -1.77 -0.47
C ILE A 250 -9.89 -2.85 -1.21
N PRO A 251 -10.13 -4.02 -0.59
CA PRO A 251 -11.09 -4.98 -1.11
C PRO A 251 -12.50 -4.41 -1.09
N TRP A 252 -13.15 -4.44 -2.24
CA TRP A 252 -14.51 -3.99 -2.45
C TRP A 252 -15.41 -5.19 -2.76
N ALA A 253 -16.14 -5.64 -1.74
CA ALA A 253 -17.13 -6.69 -1.88
C ALA A 253 -18.34 -6.14 -2.66
N GLU A 254 -18.53 -6.63 -3.89
CA GLU A 254 -19.79 -6.47 -4.59
C GLU A 254 -20.83 -7.40 -3.93
N ARG A 255 -21.92 -6.82 -3.44
CA ARG A 255 -23.08 -7.63 -3.02
C ARG A 255 -23.96 -7.80 -4.24
N CYS A 256 -24.00 -9.00 -4.82
CA CYS A 256 -25.10 -9.37 -5.71
C CYS A 256 -26.36 -9.51 -4.87
N THR A 257 -27.20 -8.47 -4.84
CA THR A 257 -28.60 -8.66 -4.46
C THR A 257 -29.32 -9.15 -5.71
N SER A 258 -29.56 -10.44 -5.82
CA SER A 258 -30.59 -10.95 -6.71
C SER A 258 -31.94 -10.41 -6.20
N GLU A 259 -32.36 -9.27 -6.74
CA GLU A 259 -33.74 -8.81 -6.59
C GLU A 259 -34.63 -9.87 -7.23
N LYS A 260 -35.25 -10.71 -6.40
CA LYS A 260 -36.46 -11.43 -6.79
C LYS A 260 -37.52 -10.36 -7.09
N ASN A 261 -37.59 -9.93 -8.35
CA ASN A 261 -38.71 -9.19 -8.89
C ASN A 261 -39.95 -10.10 -8.85
N SER A 262 -40.59 -10.14 -7.69
CA SER A 262 -42.00 -10.49 -7.57
C SER A 262 -42.78 -9.20 -7.77
N ASN A 263 -43.05 -8.87 -9.03
CA ASN A 263 -44.21 -8.06 -9.35
C ASN A 263 -44.82 -8.56 -10.66
N SER A 264 -45.99 -9.15 -10.47
CA SER A 264 -46.93 -9.62 -11.47
C SER A 264 -47.20 -8.58 -12.54
N ALA A 265 -46.95 -8.93 -13.80
CA ALA A 265 -47.67 -8.37 -14.92
C ALA A 265 -48.43 -9.51 -15.59
N VAL A 266 -49.75 -9.47 -15.41
CA VAL A 266 -50.73 -10.32 -16.06
C VAL A 266 -50.58 -10.18 -17.58
N LEU A 267 -50.34 -11.29 -18.27
CA LEU A 267 -50.71 -11.45 -19.67
C LEU A 267 -51.41 -12.80 -19.82
N ASN A 268 -52.72 -12.73 -20.01
CA ASN A 268 -53.54 -13.83 -20.49
C ASN A 268 -53.18 -14.11 -21.96
N CYS A 269 -52.91 -15.36 -22.28
CA CYS A 269 -53.33 -15.95 -23.55
C CYS A 269 -53.70 -17.43 -23.32
N ASP A 270 -54.86 -17.78 -23.85
CA ASP A 270 -55.59 -19.02 -23.64
C ASP A 270 -54.98 -20.24 -24.36
N ALA A 271 -55.28 -21.40 -23.75
CA ALA A 271 -55.52 -22.72 -24.33
C ALA A 271 -54.40 -23.46 -25.09
N GLU A 272 -53.94 -24.60 -24.54
CA GLU A 272 -54.47 -25.92 -24.93
C GLU A 272 -54.03 -27.04 -23.96
N LYS A 273 -54.87 -28.08 -23.87
CA LYS A 273 -54.79 -29.21 -22.94
C LYS A 273 -53.67 -30.19 -23.28
N GLY A 274 -52.97 -30.69 -22.26
CA GLY A 274 -52.16 -31.91 -22.35
C GLY A 274 -51.76 -32.41 -20.96
N ASN A 275 -52.22 -33.61 -20.61
CA ASN A 275 -52.17 -34.23 -19.29
C ASN A 275 -51.00 -35.23 -19.20
N SER A 276 -50.14 -35.17 -18.16
CA SER A 276 -49.47 -36.35 -17.56
C SER A 276 -48.48 -36.01 -16.43
N THR A 277 -48.89 -36.32 -15.20
CA THR A 277 -48.19 -37.10 -14.14
C THR A 277 -46.66 -37.08 -13.96
N GLU A 278 -46.26 -36.69 -12.74
CA GLU A 278 -45.32 -37.36 -11.80
C GLU A 278 -43.81 -37.52 -12.16
N LYS A 279 -42.92 -36.84 -11.42
CA LYS A 279 -42.14 -37.38 -10.27
C LYS A 279 -41.01 -36.44 -9.86
N GLY A 280 -40.87 -36.27 -8.55
CA GLY A 280 -39.87 -35.43 -7.92
C GLY A 280 -38.45 -35.94 -8.10
N VAL A 281 -37.53 -34.99 -8.21
CA VAL A 281 -36.12 -35.13 -7.84
C VAL A 281 -35.79 -33.86 -7.07
N THR A 282 -35.62 -34.00 -5.75
CA THR A 282 -34.96 -33.00 -4.91
C THR A 282 -33.50 -32.97 -5.33
N GLN A 283 -33.07 -31.88 -5.96
CA GLN A 283 -31.67 -31.60 -6.23
C GLN A 283 -31.25 -30.50 -5.26
N ASP A 284 -30.43 -30.88 -4.28
CA ASP A 284 -29.70 -29.96 -3.42
C ASP A 284 -28.84 -29.05 -4.32
N ASP A 285 -29.24 -27.79 -4.44
CA ASP A 285 -28.49 -26.75 -5.14
C ASP A 285 -27.71 -25.95 -4.09
N ASP A 286 -26.60 -26.52 -3.63
CA ASP A 286 -25.61 -25.81 -2.80
C ASP A 286 -24.66 -25.05 -3.74
N SER A 287 -25.21 -24.07 -4.48
CA SER A 287 -24.43 -23.13 -5.25
C SER A 287 -23.88 -22.06 -4.30
N GLN A 288 -22.77 -22.35 -3.62
CA GLN A 288 -21.95 -21.30 -3.01
C GLN A 288 -21.41 -20.39 -4.12
N GLU A 289 -22.14 -19.32 -4.41
CA GLU A 289 -21.66 -18.22 -5.24
C GLU A 289 -20.35 -17.69 -4.65
N ARG A 290 -19.24 -17.92 -5.37
CA ARG A 290 -17.94 -17.40 -5.00
C ARG A 290 -17.96 -15.89 -5.18
N GLN A 291 -18.14 -15.17 -4.08
CA GLN A 291 -18.00 -13.72 -4.04
C GLN A 291 -16.52 -13.38 -4.34
N SER A 292 -16.25 -12.85 -5.52
CA SER A 292 -14.94 -12.27 -5.85
C SER A 292 -14.92 -10.81 -5.44
N ASP A 293 -14.04 -10.46 -4.50
CA ASP A 293 -13.83 -9.06 -4.15
C ASP A 293 -13.14 -8.34 -5.32
N THR A 294 -13.69 -7.18 -5.70
CA THR A 294 -13.00 -6.26 -6.62
C THR A 294 -11.97 -5.47 -5.82
N LEU A 295 -10.73 -5.38 -6.28
CA LEU A 295 -9.70 -4.62 -5.56
C LEU A 295 -9.64 -3.19 -6.12
N LEU A 296 -9.87 -2.22 -5.24
CA LEU A 296 -9.78 -0.81 -5.59
C LEU A 296 -8.43 -0.26 -5.14
N CYS A 297 -7.67 0.28 -6.09
CA CYS A 297 -6.44 1.00 -5.83
C CYS A 297 -6.73 2.50 -5.78
N PHE A 298 -6.40 3.12 -4.66
CA PHE A 298 -6.58 4.54 -4.43
C PHE A 298 -5.24 5.26 -4.47
N VAL A 299 -5.19 6.41 -5.13
CA VAL A 299 -4.06 7.34 -5.20
C VAL A 299 -4.48 8.66 -4.55
N PHE A 300 -3.76 9.14 -3.53
CA PHE A 300 -4.14 10.33 -2.75
C PHE A 300 -3.09 11.43 -2.84
N GLY A 301 -3.55 12.62 -3.21
CA GLY A 301 -2.80 13.87 -3.16
C GLY A 301 -1.48 13.85 -3.92
N GLY A 302 -0.44 14.39 -3.30
CA GLY A 302 0.88 14.65 -3.89
C GLY A 302 1.01 16.06 -4.45
N MET A 303 2.03 16.28 -5.27
CA MET A 303 2.27 17.54 -5.98
C MET A 303 2.94 17.29 -7.33
N ASN A 304 2.97 18.30 -8.20
CA ASN A 304 3.86 18.31 -9.37
C ASN A 304 5.23 18.95 -9.05
N THR A 305 6.11 19.02 -10.04
CA THR A 305 7.46 19.58 -9.89
C THR A 305 7.47 21.10 -9.71
N GLU A 306 6.36 21.78 -10.00
CA GLU A 306 6.17 23.22 -9.85
C GLU A 306 5.65 23.61 -8.45
N GLY A 307 5.33 22.62 -7.60
CA GLY A 307 4.81 22.83 -6.25
C GLY A 307 3.30 22.98 -6.17
N GLU A 308 2.56 22.70 -7.25
CA GLU A 308 1.10 22.62 -7.21
C GLU A 308 0.68 21.37 -6.44
N ILE A 309 -0.07 21.58 -5.35
CA ILE A 309 -0.52 20.50 -4.48
C ILE A 309 -1.83 19.91 -5.01
N TYR A 310 -1.84 18.61 -5.21
CA TYR A 310 -3.05 17.85 -5.46
C TYR A 310 -3.71 17.47 -4.13
N ASN A 311 -4.99 17.81 -3.99
CA ASN A 311 -5.83 17.42 -2.86
C ASN A 311 -7.04 16.61 -3.35
N ASP A 312 -6.75 15.65 -4.21
CA ASP A 312 -7.68 14.73 -4.84
C ASP A 312 -7.45 13.29 -4.36
N CYS A 313 -8.39 12.42 -4.73
CA CYS A 313 -8.34 10.99 -4.50
C CYS A 313 -8.85 10.34 -5.77
N ILE A 314 -8.00 9.56 -6.45
CA ILE A 314 -8.33 8.89 -7.71
C ILE A 314 -8.28 7.39 -7.50
N VAL A 315 -9.21 6.67 -8.14
CA VAL A 315 -9.44 5.24 -7.92
C VAL A 315 -9.39 4.51 -9.24
N THR A 316 -8.71 3.36 -9.26
CA THR A 316 -8.76 2.40 -10.35
C THR A 316 -9.01 0.99 -9.80
N VAL A 317 -9.51 0.09 -10.64
CA VAL A 317 -9.59 -1.34 -10.35
C VAL A 317 -8.26 -1.98 -10.71
N VAL A 318 -7.81 -2.95 -9.90
CA VAL A 318 -6.63 -3.77 -10.16
C VAL A 318 -6.97 -5.25 -9.98
N ASP A 319 -6.34 -6.09 -10.80
CA ASP A 319 -6.50 -7.55 -10.81
C ASP A 319 -5.39 -8.28 -10.03
#